data_AF-A0A973WBN0-F1
#
_entry.id   AF-A0A973WBN0-F1
#
_cell.length_a   1.000
_cell.length_b   1.000
_cell.length_c   1.000
_cell.angle_alpha   90.00
_cell.angle_beta   90.00
_cell.angle_gamma   90.00
#
_symmetry.space_group_name_H-M   'P 1'
#
loop_
_entity.id
_entity.type
_entity.pdbx_description
1 polymer ?
#
loop_
_entity_poly.entity_id
_entity_poly.type
_entity_poly.pdbx_seq_one_letter_code
_entity_poly.pdbx_strand_id
1 'polypeptide(L)'
;MNDAPDTPDSQATMKMAELRANGLRLAIDCPHCNRFRYISDRRFPDDVTLTRLAKKLTCARCQNPEVHVLAISKDEKTGFWPAERS
;
A
#
# COMPACT_ATOMS: atom_id res chain seq x y z
N MET A 1 13.89 -21.61 12.28
CA MET A 1 13.07 -21.19 11.12
C MET A 1 12.31 -19.95 11.54
N ASN A 2 12.43 -18.85 10.80
CA ASN A 2 11.39 -17.83 10.59
C ASN A 2 11.95 -16.90 9.52
N ASP A 3 11.59 -17.24 8.28
CA ASP A 3 11.82 -16.47 7.09
C ASP A 3 10.97 -15.21 7.18
N ALA A 4 11.61 -14.05 7.26
CA ALA A 4 10.95 -12.77 7.05
C ALA A 4 11.81 -11.95 6.10
N PRO A 5 11.52 -12.00 4.81
CA PRO A 5 11.83 -10.90 3.92
C PRO A 5 10.52 -10.23 3.51
N ASP A 6 9.83 -9.55 4.44
CA ASP A 6 8.98 -8.43 4.02
C ASP A 6 9.91 -7.26 3.67
N THR A 7 10.58 -7.41 2.53
CA THR A 7 11.44 -6.38 1.98
C THR A 7 10.50 -5.40 1.28
N PRO A 8 10.48 -4.09 1.62
CA PRO A 8 9.61 -3.10 0.98
C PRO A 8 9.83 -2.98 -0.54
N ASP A 9 10.95 -3.51 -1.04
CA ASP A 9 11.31 -3.54 -2.46
C ASP A 9 10.43 -4.48 -3.29
N SER A 10 9.96 -5.60 -2.73
CA SER A 10 9.15 -6.59 -3.48
C SER A 10 7.75 -6.06 -3.82
N GLN A 11 7.21 -5.15 -3.02
CA GLN A 11 5.92 -4.52 -3.29
C GLN A 11 6.03 -3.39 -4.32
N ALA A 12 7.21 -2.79 -4.46
CA ALA A 12 7.44 -1.62 -5.31
C ALA A 12 7.09 -1.92 -6.79
N THR A 13 7.38 -3.12 -7.26
CA THR A 13 7.14 -3.56 -8.65
C THR A 13 5.80 -4.26 -8.85
N MET A 14 5.06 -4.57 -7.77
CA MET A 14 3.75 -5.23 -7.83
C MET A 14 2.77 -4.42 -8.67
N LYS A 15 2.05 -5.10 -9.56
CA LYS A 15 0.98 -4.49 -10.35
C LYS A 15 -0.33 -4.43 -9.56
N MET A 16 -1.18 -3.47 -9.92
CA MET A 16 -2.55 -3.37 -9.39
C MET A 16 -3.35 -4.66 -9.60
N ALA A 17 -3.16 -5.34 -10.73
CA ALA A 17 -3.78 -6.65 -11.01
C ALA A 17 -3.42 -7.69 -9.94
N GLU A 18 -2.13 -7.76 -9.58
CA GLU A 18 -1.61 -8.72 -8.60
C GLU A 18 -2.11 -8.37 -7.19
N LEU A 19 -2.12 -7.08 -6.84
CA LEU A 19 -2.68 -6.60 -5.58
C LEU A 19 -4.13 -7.08 -5.39
N ARG A 20 -4.97 -6.94 -6.43
CA ARG A 20 -6.37 -7.37 -6.41
C ARG A 20 -6.50 -8.89 -6.36
N ALA A 21 -5.72 -9.61 -7.17
CA ALA A 21 -5.74 -11.07 -7.23
C ALA A 21 -5.36 -11.71 -5.88
N ASN A 22 -4.43 -11.08 -5.15
CA ASN A 22 -4.01 -11.52 -3.82
C ASN A 22 -4.94 -11.00 -2.69
N GLY A 23 -6.01 -10.28 -3.02
CA GLY A 23 -6.94 -9.72 -2.03
C GLY A 23 -6.30 -8.69 -1.09
N LEU A 24 -5.18 -8.09 -1.50
CA LEU A 24 -4.46 -7.07 -0.73
C LEU A 24 -5.19 -5.73 -0.84
N ARG A 25 -5.04 -4.88 0.18
CA ARG A 25 -5.54 -3.50 0.16
C ARG A 25 -4.45 -2.53 -0.18
N LEU A 26 -4.79 -1.58 -1.04
CA LEU A 26 -3.92 -0.47 -1.36
C LEU A 26 -3.96 0.58 -0.24
N ALA A 27 -2.79 0.92 0.29
CA ALA A 27 -2.64 1.98 1.26
C ALA A 27 -1.61 3.02 0.80
N ILE A 28 -1.76 4.24 1.31
CA ILE A 28 -0.76 5.29 1.22
C ILE A 28 -0.28 5.58 2.64
N ASP A 29 1.04 5.67 2.80
CA ASP A 29 1.69 6.27 3.95
C ASP A 29 2.42 7.56 3.54
N CYS A 30 2.34 8.59 4.37
CA CYS A 30 3.02 9.84 4.13
C CYS A 30 4.07 10.07 5.23
N PRO A 31 5.38 9.95 4.93
CA PRO A 31 6.45 10.11 5.91
C PRO A 31 6.55 11.55 6.47
N HIS A 32 5.98 12.53 5.77
CA HIS A 32 6.00 13.94 6.20
C HIS A 32 5.00 14.26 7.30
N CYS A 33 3.82 13.61 7.30
CA CYS A 33 2.77 13.90 8.27
C CYS A 33 2.24 12.65 9.00
N ASN A 34 2.96 11.53 8.84
CA ASN A 34 2.64 10.21 9.37
C ASN A 34 1.18 9.80 9.09
N ARG A 35 0.68 10.17 7.91
CA ARG A 35 -0.71 9.90 7.54
C ARG A 35 -0.76 8.60 6.76
N PHE A 36 -1.23 7.58 7.43
CA PHE A 36 -1.65 6.33 6.82
C PHE A 36 -3.12 6.39 6.40
N ARG A 37 -3.45 5.91 5.20
CA ARG A 37 -4.84 5.72 4.74
C ARG A 37 -4.96 4.61 3.72
N TYR A 38 -6.07 3.88 3.79
CA TYR A 38 -6.49 3.04 2.67
C TYR A 38 -7.00 3.89 1.51
N ILE A 39 -6.76 3.43 0.29
CA ILE A 39 -7.30 4.02 -0.92
C ILE A 39 -8.00 2.95 -1.75
N SER A 40 -9.02 3.37 -2.48
CA SER A 40 -9.74 2.46 -3.37
C SER A 40 -8.85 2.12 -4.57
N ASP A 41 -8.50 0.85 -4.69
CA ASP A 41 -7.72 0.30 -5.80
C ASP A 41 -8.49 0.38 -7.13
N ARG A 42 -9.82 0.37 -7.11
CA ARG A 42 -10.73 0.33 -8.28
C ARG A 42 -10.53 1.45 -9.30
N ARG A 43 -9.92 2.56 -8.89
CA ARG A 43 -9.69 3.74 -9.75
C ARG A 43 -8.40 3.66 -10.55
N PHE A 44 -7.58 2.64 -10.30
CA PHE A 44 -6.28 2.48 -10.95
C PHE A 44 -6.31 1.35 -11.97
N PRO A 45 -5.63 1.51 -13.12
CA PRO A 45 -5.54 0.46 -14.13
C PRO A 45 -4.65 -0.69 -13.65
N ASP A 46 -4.98 -1.90 -14.08
CA ASP A 46 -4.36 -3.15 -13.66
C ASP A 46 -2.85 -3.24 -13.96
N ASP A 47 -2.38 -2.59 -15.03
CA ASP A 47 -0.99 -2.62 -15.46
C ASP A 47 -0.06 -1.64 -14.70
N VAL A 48 -0.63 -0.76 -13.86
CA VAL A 48 0.17 0.18 -13.08
C VAL A 48 0.83 -0.51 -11.90
N THR A 49 2.11 -0.22 -11.67
CA THR A 49 2.85 -0.67 -10.49
C THR A 49 2.68 0.29 -9.31
N LEU A 50 2.85 -0.21 -8.08
CA LEU A 50 2.75 0.61 -6.88
C LEU A 50 3.75 1.76 -6.87
N THR A 51 5.00 1.56 -7.32
CA THR A 51 5.99 2.63 -7.46
C THR A 51 5.55 3.71 -8.43
N ARG A 52 4.99 3.32 -9.58
CA ARG A 52 4.50 4.29 -10.57
C ARG A 52 3.28 5.04 -10.05
N LEU A 53 2.49 4.39 -9.20
CA LEU A 53 1.37 5.02 -8.54
C LEU A 53 1.82 6.03 -7.48
N ALA A 54 2.82 5.70 -6.66
CA ALA A 54 3.38 6.59 -5.65
C ALA A 54 3.81 7.93 -6.24
N LYS A 55 4.50 7.92 -7.40
CA LYS A 55 4.93 9.12 -8.13
C LYS A 55 3.79 10.02 -8.62
N LYS A 56 2.56 9.50 -8.71
CA LYS A 56 1.37 10.24 -9.17
C LYS A 56 0.49 10.71 -8.02
N LEU A 57 0.77 10.25 -6.81
CA LEU A 57 -0.04 10.55 -5.65
C LEU A 57 0.63 11.64 -4.82
N THR A 58 -0.20 12.39 -4.11
CA THR A 58 0.24 13.37 -3.12
C THR A 58 -0.54 13.12 -1.84
N CYS A 59 0.05 13.47 -0.70
CA CYS A 59 -0.63 13.36 0.57
C CYS A 59 -1.82 14.33 0.59
N ALA A 60 -3.04 13.83 0.79
CA ALA A 60 -4.23 14.67 0.83
C ALA A 60 -4.25 15.66 2.02
N ARG A 61 -3.38 15.47 3.03
CA ARG A 61 -3.29 16.35 4.20
C ARG A 61 -2.23 17.44 4.05
N CYS A 62 -0.98 17.06 3.80
CA CYS A 62 0.14 18.01 3.72
C CYS A 62 0.54 18.36 2.28
N GLN A 63 -0.14 17.80 1.28
CA GLN A 63 0.12 17.98 -0.16
C GLN A 63 1.51 17.55 -0.63
N ASN A 64 2.31 16.93 0.23
CA ASN A 64 3.64 16.47 -0.12
C ASN A 64 3.55 15.31 -1.15
N PRO A 65 4.33 15.37 -2.25
CA PRO A 65 4.38 14.32 -3.26
C PRO A 65 5.16 13.08 -2.83
N GLU A 66 5.98 13.16 -1.79
CA GLU A 66 6.67 12.02 -1.21
C GLU A 66 5.69 11.22 -0.36
N VAL A 67 5.08 10.23 -1.01
CA VAL A 67 4.20 9.25 -0.38
C VAL A 67 4.66 7.84 -0.73
N HIS A 68 4.51 6.93 0.22
CA HIS A 68 4.74 5.51 0.03
C HIS A 68 3.41 4.82 -0.28
N VAL A 69 3.41 3.97 -1.30
CA VAL A 69 2.26 3.14 -1.65
C VAL A 69 2.56 1.73 -1.21
N LEU A 70 1.66 1.14 -0.44
CA LEU A 70 1.84 -0.14 0.22
C LEU A 70 0.72 -1.09 -0.18
N ALA A 71 1.07 -2.36 -0.39
CA ALA A 71 0.12 -3.45 -0.49
C ALA A 71 -0.02 -4.09 0.90
N ILE A 72 -1.18 -3.92 1.49
CA ILE A 72 -1.45 -4.37 2.85
C ILE A 72 -2.21 -5.69 2.78
N SER A 73 -1.68 -6.72 3.42
CA SER A 73 -2.39 -7.96 3.69
C SER A 73 -3.21 -7.86 4.96
N LYS A 74 -4.22 -8.73 5.07
CA LYS A 74 -4.94 -8.96 6.32
C LYS A 74 -4.00 -9.67 7.30
N ASP A 75 -4.03 -9.28 8.58
CA ASP A 75 -3.26 -9.97 9.60
C ASP A 75 -3.77 -11.41 9.72
N GLU A 76 -2.92 -12.40 9.44
CA GLU A 76 -3.32 -13.82 9.39
C GLU A 76 -3.72 -14.38 10.76
N LYS A 77 -3.22 -13.79 11.85
CA LYS A 77 -3.46 -14.27 13.22
C LYS A 77 -4.77 -13.74 13.79
N THR A 78 -5.09 -12.49 13.49
CA THR A 78 -6.20 -11.78 14.10
C THR A 78 -7.35 -11.55 13.12
N GLY A 79 -7.09 -11.66 11.82
CA GLY A 79 -8.08 -11.39 10.79
C GLY A 79 -8.49 -9.93 10.70
N PHE A 80 -7.70 -9.00 11.24
CA PHE A 80 -7.96 -7.56 11.13
C PHE A 80 -7.02 -6.91 10.13
N TRP A 81 -7.49 -5.83 9.49
CA TRP A 81 -6.59 -4.98 8.72
C TRP A 81 -5.72 -4.17 9.70
N PRO A 82 -4.42 -3.93 9.42
CA PRO A 82 -3.51 -3.33 10.41
C PRO A 82 -3.91 -1.93 10.90
N ALA A 83 -4.73 -1.17 10.16
CA ALA A 83 -5.28 0.10 10.65
C ALA A 83 -6.57 -0.04 11.49
N GLU A 84 -7.03 -1.25 11.76
CA GLU A 84 -8.18 -1.55 12.65
C GLU A 84 -7.75 -1.97 14.06
N ARG A 85 -6.45 -2.02 14.36
CA ARG A 85 -5.98 -2.12 15.75
C ARG A 85 -5.98 -0.73 16.38
N SER A 86 -7.12 -0.32 16.92
CA SER A 86 -7.20 0.68 18.00
C SER A 86 -7.13 -0.01 19.35
#